data_AF-A0A1E7KRU5-F1
#
_entry.id   AF-A0A1E7KRU5-F1
#
_cell.length_a   1.000
_cell.length_b   1.000
_cell.length_c   1.000
_cell.angle_alpha   90.00
_cell.angle_beta   90.00
_cell.angle_gamma   90.00
#
_symmetry.space_group_name_H-M   'P 1'
#
loop_
_entity.id
_entity.type
_entity.pdbx_description
1 polymer ?
#
loop_
_entity_poly.entity_id
_entity_poly.type
_entity_poly.pdbx_seq_one_letter_code
_entity_poly.pdbx_strand_id
1 'polypeptide(L)' 'MADVGWLVMAIRTELVDASSLLVLRREVLRPGRPLEAARFGGDELPGAFHVAAYEADPGAVSRGPQPTGPTESAGS' A
#
# COMPACT_ATOMS: atom_id res chain seq x y z
N MET A 1 14.31 34.74 5.39
CA MET A 1 13.12 33.88 5.50
C MET A 1 13.54 32.53 4.94
N ALA A 2 13.86 31.58 5.81
CA ALA A 2 14.34 30.28 5.36
C ALA A 2 13.19 29.56 4.66
N ASP A 3 13.41 29.18 3.41
CA ASP A 3 12.58 28.21 2.71
C ASP A 3 12.72 26.90 3.50
N VAL A 4 11.79 26.65 4.41
CA VAL A 4 11.68 25.35 5.07
C VAL A 4 11.09 24.44 4.01
N GLY A 5 11.96 23.97 3.11
CA GLY A 5 11.64 22.99 2.10
C GLY A 5 11.22 21.71 2.80
N TRP A 6 9.94 21.60 3.13
CA TRP A 6 9.32 20.31 3.40
C TRP A 6 9.47 19.54 2.11
N LEU A 7 10.51 18.70 2.04
CA LEU A 7 10.67 17.75 0.96
C LEU A 7 9.39 16.90 1.00
N VAL A 8 8.47 17.18 0.07
CA VAL A 8 7.28 16.34 -0.11
C VAL A 8 7.83 15.03 -0.66
N MET A 9 8.16 14.10 0.23
CA MET A 9 8.63 12.78 -0.16
C MET A 9 7.44 12.09 -0.82
N ALA A 10 7.58 11.81 -2.12
CA ALA A 10 6.61 11.00 -2.81
C ALA A 10 6.58 9.62 -2.14
N ILE A 11 5.38 9.10 -1.90
CA ILE A 11 5.18 7.77 -1.31
C ILE A 11 4.43 6.96 -2.37
N ARG A 12 4.99 5.81 -2.75
CA ARG A 12 4.27 4.84 -3.58
C ARG A 12 3.42 3.97 -2.68
N THR A 13 2.13 3.89 -2.98
CA THR A 13 1.23 2.95 -2.30
C THR A 13 0.85 1.79 -3.22
N GLU A 14 0.69 0.61 -2.66
CA GLU A 14 0.28 -0.59 -3.38
C GLU A 14 -0.69 -1.43 -2.55
N LEU A 15 -1.64 -2.09 -3.22
CA LEU A 15 -2.46 -3.12 -2.59
C LEU A 15 -1.64 -4.40 -2.45
N VAL A 16 -1.60 -4.96 -1.25
CA VAL A 16 -0.78 -6.14 -0.94
C VAL A 16 -1.58 -7.21 -0.21
N ASP A 17 -1.09 -8.45 -0.27
CA ASP A 17 -1.65 -9.54 0.51
C ASP A 17 -1.31 -9.40 1.99
N ALA A 18 -2.21 -9.83 2.88
CA ALA A 18 -1.99 -9.82 4.33
C ALA A 18 -0.71 -10.58 4.74
N SER A 19 -0.40 -11.67 4.03
CA SER A 19 0.78 -12.51 4.26
C SER A 19 2.09 -11.75 4.09
N SER A 20 2.14 -10.80 3.14
CA SER A 20 3.33 -9.97 2.89
C SER A 20 3.67 -9.05 4.08
N LEU A 21 2.67 -8.72 4.91
CA LEU A 21 2.83 -7.82 6.05
C LEU A 21 3.21 -8.53 7.34
N LEU A 22 3.20 -9.87 7.39
CA LEU A 22 3.39 -10.61 8.64
C LEU A 22 4.76 -10.36 9.28
N VAL A 23 5.81 -10.27 8.45
CA VAL A 23 7.17 -9.99 8.95
C VAL A 23 7.23 -8.58 9.55
N LEU A 24 6.78 -7.56 8.82
CA LEU A 24 6.75 -6.18 9.29
C LEU A 24 5.89 -6.01 10.56
N ARG A 25 4.70 -6.62 10.59
CA ARG A 25 3.82 -6.60 11.78
C ARG A 25 4.46 -7.29 12.97
N ARG A 26 5.16 -8.41 12.77
CA ARG A 26 5.91 -9.07 13.85
C ARG A 26 6.98 -8.13 14.40
N GLU A 27 7.79 -7.54 13.53
CA GLU A 27 8.90 -6.68 13.92
C GLU A 27 8.43 -5.43 14.69
N VAL A 28 7.35 -4.79 14.22
CA VAL A 28 6.89 -3.51 14.77
C VAL A 28 5.86 -3.70 15.88
N LEU A 29 4.84 -4.54 15.66
CA LEU A 29 3.65 -4.61 16.53
C LEU A 29 3.70 -5.78 17.53
N ARG A 30 4.52 -6.80 17.27
CA ARG A 30 4.64 -8.02 18.10
C ARG A 30 6.11 -8.44 18.31
N PRO A 31 7.00 -7.52 18.72
CA PRO A 31 8.43 -7.83 18.82
C PRO A 31 8.68 -8.99 19.79
N GLY A 32 9.58 -9.89 19.41
CA GLY A 32 9.93 -11.08 20.20
C GLY A 32 8.89 -12.21 20.21
N ARG A 33 7.74 -12.05 19.54
CA ARG A 33 6.72 -13.10 19.41
C ARG A 33 6.93 -13.94 18.13
N PRO A 34 6.37 -15.16 18.05
CA PRO A 34 6.36 -15.93 16.80
C PRO A 34 5.55 -15.22 15.70
N LEU A 35 5.84 -15.55 14.44
CA LEU A 35 5.20 -14.94 13.26
C LEU A 35 3.67 -15.08 13.27
N GLU A 36 3.16 -16.22 13.76
CA GLU A 36 1.72 -16.47 13.88
C GLU A 36 0.99 -15.46 14.77
N ALA A 37 1.68 -14.85 15.75
CA ALA A 37 1.08 -13.80 16.58
C ALA A 37 0.85 -12.47 15.82
N ALA A 38 1.38 -12.34 14.60
CA ALA A 38 1.20 -11.19 13.72
C ALA A 38 0.03 -11.35 12.72
N ARG A 39 -0.65 -12.51 12.71
CA ARG A 39 -1.92 -12.69 12.00
C ARG A 39 -3.05 -12.02 12.77
N PHE A 40 -3.84 -11.19 12.10
CA PHE A 40 -5.00 -10.56 12.71
C PHE A 40 -6.27 -11.16 12.11
N GLY A 41 -7.24 -11.52 12.97
CA GLY A 41 -8.49 -12.13 12.51
C GLY A 41 -9.30 -11.26 11.54
N GLY A 42 -9.04 -9.94 11.52
CA GLY A 42 -9.65 -9.02 10.56
C GLY A 42 -9.12 -9.13 9.13
N ASP A 43 -7.97 -9.76 8.91
CA ASP A 43 -7.35 -9.87 7.58
C ASP A 43 -8.19 -10.73 6.61
N GLU A 44 -9.02 -11.64 7.14
CA GLU A 44 -9.82 -12.59 6.35
C GLU A 44 -11.30 -12.17 6.22
N LEU A 45 -11.68 -11.02 6.77
CA LEU A 45 -13.07 -10.56 6.70
C LEU A 45 -13.44 -10.15 5.27
N PRO A 46 -14.71 -10.36 4.85
CA PRO A 46 -15.18 -9.84 3.57
C PRO A 46 -14.95 -8.34 3.45
N GLY A 47 -14.30 -7.93 2.37
CA GLY A 47 -13.96 -6.52 2.13
C GLY A 47 -12.69 -6.02 2.83
N ALA A 48 -11.95 -6.89 3.52
CA ALA A 48 -10.61 -6.55 3.99
C ALA A 48 -9.65 -6.37 2.80
N PHE A 49 -8.84 -5.32 2.85
CA PHE A 49 -7.73 -5.08 1.94
C PHE A 49 -6.59 -4.43 2.69
N HIS A 50 -5.36 -4.59 2.19
CA HIS A 50 -4.17 -4.03 2.81
C HIS A 50 -3.43 -3.13 1.84
N VAL A 51 -2.86 -2.06 2.37
CA VAL A 51 -2.08 -1.09 1.61
C VAL A 51 -0.70 -1.01 2.23
N ALA A 52 0.35 -1.16 1.41
CA ALA A 52 1.72 -0.88 1.79
C ALA A 52 2.14 0.48 1.23
N ALA A 53 2.95 1.20 1.99
CA ALA A 53 3.59 2.44 1.58
C ALA A 53 5.09 2.22 1.47
N TYR A 54 5.66 2.62 0.35
CA TYR A 54 7.09 2.56 0.06
C TYR A 54 7.60 3.97 -0.14
N GLU A 55 8.81 4.23 0.36
CA GLU A 55 9.55 5.42 0.00
C GLU A 55 9.72 5.44 -1.53
N ALA A 56 9.30 6.52 -2.18
CA ALA A 56 9.53 6.62 -3.61
C ALA A 56 11.01 6.89 -3.84
N ASP A 57 11.62 6.07 -4.68
CA ASP A 57 12.90 6.42 -5.29
C ASP A 57 12.73 7.80 -5.94
N PRO A 58 13.61 8.79 -5.70
CA PRO A 58 13.54 10.10 -6.36
C PRO A 58 13.65 9.96 -7.89
N GLY A 59 12.53 9.65 -8.54
CA GLY A 59 12.43 9.33 -9.97
C GLY A 59 11.32 8.32 -10.34
N ALA A 60 10.76 7.58 -9.37
CA ALA A 60 9.72 6.59 -9.62
C ALA A 60 8.31 7.22 -9.73
N VAL A 61 7.85 7.46 -10.96
CA VAL A 61 6.47 7.87 -11.22
C VAL A 61 5.55 6.65 -11.15
N SER A 62 4.68 6.61 -10.13
CA SER A 62 3.65 5.58 -10.02
C SER A 62 2.53 5.89 -11.01
N ARG A 63 2.51 5.22 -12.18
CA ARG A 63 1.35 5.27 -13.08
C ARG A 63 0.31 4.28 -12.54
N GLY A 64 -0.66 4.78 -11.77
CA GLY A 64 -1.78 3.96 -11.29
C GLY A 64 -2.57 3.32 -12.45
N PRO A 65 -3.37 2.28 -12.20
CA PRO A 65 -4.25 1.71 -13.22
C PRO A 65 -5.17 2.82 -13.75
N GLN A 66 -5.10 3.06 -15.05
CA GLN A 66 -6.05 3.96 -15.71
C GLN A 66 -7.44 3.33 -15.60
N PRO A 67 -8.47 4.09 -15.21
CA PRO A 67 -9.83 3.62 -15.38
C PRO A 67 -10.01 3.33 -16.88
N THR A 68 -10.27 2.07 -17.23
CA THR A 68 -10.82 1.75 -18.54
C THR A 68 -12.21 2.39 -18.57
N GLY A 69 -12.28 3.61 -19.12
CA GLY A 69 -13.55 4.28 -19.38
C GLY A 69 -14.44 3.39 -20.24
N PRO A 70 -15.77 3.58 -20.20
CA PRO A 70 -16.69 2.72 -20.93
C PRO A 70 -16.39 2.79 -22.43
N THR A 71 -16.27 1.63 -23.07
CA THR A 71 -16.34 1.50 -24.52
C THR A 71 -17.65 2.12 -24.98
N GLU A 72 -17.59 3.30 -25.60
CA GLU A 72 -18.74 3.84 -26.32
C GLU A 72 -19.10 2.84 -27.42
N SER A 73 -20.23 2.18 -27.24
CA SER A 73 -20.84 1.37 -28.28
C SER A 73 -21.40 2.34 -29.32
N ALA A 74 -20.65 2.56 -30.40
CA ALA A 74 -21.15 3.29 -31.56
C ALA A 74 -22.19 2.42 -32.28
N GLY A 75 -23.44 2.58 -31.88
CA GLY A 75 -24.61 2.12 -32.62
C GLY A 75 -25.38 3.32 -33.18
N SER A 76 -25.32 3.48 -34.50
CA SER A 76 -26.44 3.75 -35.41
C SER A 76 -25.95 3.73 -36.85
#